data_AF-Q7UUH5-F1
#
_entry.id   AF-Q7UUH5-F1
#
_cell.length_a   1.000
_cell.length_b   1.000
_cell.length_c   1.000
_cell.angle_alpha   90.00
_cell.angle_beta   90.00
_cell.angle_gamma   90.00
#
_symmetry.space_group_name_H-M   'P 1'
#
loop_
_entity.id
_entity.type
_entity.pdbx_description
1 polymer ?
#
loop_
_entity_poly.entity_id
_entity_poly.type
_entity_poly.pdbx_seq_one_letter_code
_entity_poly.pdbx_strand_id
1 'polypeptide(L)'
;MSDALTLDRLCVSAGKRNLLQDAHLAFPDGKITVLVGGSGAGKSVLLRVLAGILPRHGDAIQWSGDLQWRGEPIDSESMPRTGIVFQQFALFDELSPTANVQFAIDHRANRDDAPQHNASDWLEFLGVPASTPVAALSGGQKQRLAIARTLASAPEIILYDEPTSGLDAATGKRVAELIRETQTRFGRTSIVVTHDYETLLPIADEVLLFDSAAQTIRRIDRSEWPNVAEQMEAVALSPSQLNEAGSEQATGPLAMLRRGAERFLDSTGRSLVAAARLPWDARPVVPRMKWAGRFLAHYLRLVGGPSAWVYLIIAGLIAGFTTTYFTLRFLPFRLYTQPLLIDELLSSIGFALYRILVPVLATVLIAARCGAAVAADVGVKQYGGQVDAFRTLGIRAPAYLLIPILAAFLIATPILEWIAFTASHWISRVTFNFSHPEIGVHFWQQHFFRAITPDTTGGSIITWWKGWDWVLAKNLLCGFGTAAIGYHQGITPKHSAGDVSHCITATVLWTTLYVLVVHFVVALLEF
;
A
#
# COMPACT_ATOMS: atom_id res chain seq x y z
N MET A 1 -3.43 39.19 19.05
CA MET A 1 -3.79 38.20 18.02
C MET A 1 -4.09 36.93 18.78
N SER A 2 -5.20 36.24 18.48
CA SER A 2 -5.48 34.95 19.11
C SER A 2 -4.65 33.87 18.44
N ASP A 3 -4.04 33.00 19.23
CA ASP A 3 -3.33 31.84 18.72
C ASP A 3 -4.34 30.76 18.33
N ALA A 4 -4.16 30.20 17.15
CA ALA A 4 -4.97 29.09 16.66
C ALA A 4 -4.56 27.81 17.38
N LEU A 5 -3.27 27.49 17.36
CA LEU A 5 -2.74 26.27 17.95
C LEU A 5 -1.58 26.62 18.87
N THR A 6 -1.65 26.20 20.13
CA THR A 6 -0.54 26.30 21.08
C THR A 6 -0.12 24.92 21.54
N LEU A 7 1.19 24.73 21.72
CA LEU A 7 1.77 23.54 22.30
C LEU A 7 2.67 23.95 23.46
N ASP A 8 2.42 23.39 24.62
CA ASP A 8 3.18 23.65 25.82
C ASP A 8 3.95 22.40 26.25
N ARG A 9 5.22 22.61 26.62
CA ARG A 9 6.14 21.58 27.13
C ARG A 9 6.25 20.37 26.20
N LEU A 10 6.32 20.63 24.90
CA LEU A 10 6.39 19.58 23.89
C LEU A 10 7.77 18.90 23.94
N CYS A 11 7.76 17.61 24.24
CA CYS A 11 8.91 16.74 24.14
C CYS A 11 8.66 15.72 23.03
N VAL A 12 9.64 15.53 22.14
CA VAL A 12 9.57 14.55 21.05
C VAL A 12 10.86 13.76 21.03
N SER A 13 10.76 12.45 21.02
CA SER A 13 11.91 11.53 20.93
C SER A 13 11.70 10.50 19.83
N ALA A 14 12.77 10.15 19.13
CA ALA A 14 12.82 9.09 18.12
C ALA A 14 13.86 8.04 18.57
N GLY A 15 13.38 6.89 19.05
CA GLY A 15 14.21 5.90 19.72
C GLY A 15 14.94 6.49 20.93
N LYS A 16 16.28 6.51 20.90
CA LYS A 16 17.12 7.09 21.97
C LYS A 16 17.42 8.58 21.78
N ARG A 17 17.02 9.19 20.66
CA ARG A 17 17.35 10.57 20.32
C ARG A 17 16.19 11.50 20.66
N ASN A 18 16.45 12.50 21.50
CA ASN A 18 15.52 13.60 21.70
C ASN A 18 15.60 14.57 20.50
N LEU A 19 14.45 14.89 19.92
CA LEU A 19 14.30 15.86 18.84
C LEU A 19 13.89 17.24 19.38
N LEU A 20 12.98 17.25 20.35
CA LEU A 20 12.54 18.45 21.08
C LEU A 20 12.49 18.16 22.57
N GLN A 21 12.92 19.14 23.38
CA GLN A 21 12.81 19.13 24.82
C GLN A 21 12.13 20.43 25.28
N ASP A 22 11.00 20.28 25.98
CA ASP A 22 10.27 21.38 26.63
C ASP A 22 9.95 22.56 25.69
N ALA A 23 9.57 22.26 24.45
CA ALA A 23 9.32 23.28 23.45
C ALA A 23 7.93 23.92 23.63
N HIS A 24 7.89 25.25 23.60
CA HIS A 24 6.66 26.04 23.58
C HIS A 24 6.45 26.64 22.20
N LEU A 25 5.28 26.39 21.62
CA LEU A 25 4.94 26.80 20.25
C LEU A 25 3.58 27.48 20.24
N ALA A 26 3.48 28.57 19.50
CA ALA A 26 2.22 29.23 19.22
C ALA A 26 2.12 29.52 17.72
N PHE A 27 0.98 29.17 17.12
CA PHE A 27 0.68 29.41 15.72
C PHE A 27 -0.50 30.38 15.63
N PRO A 28 -0.30 31.60 15.11
CA PRO A 28 -1.36 32.61 15.06
C PRO A 28 -2.51 32.19 14.14
N ASP A 29 -3.75 32.48 14.55
CA ASP A 29 -4.95 32.12 13.76
C ASP A 29 -4.99 32.86 12.42
N GLY A 30 -5.25 32.13 11.34
CA GLY A 30 -5.35 32.67 9.99
C GLY A 30 -4.06 33.36 9.52
N LYS A 31 -2.89 32.84 9.89
CA LYS A 31 -1.57 33.32 9.44
C LYS A 31 -0.71 32.19 8.88
N ILE A 32 0.36 32.56 8.17
CA ILE A 32 1.39 31.65 7.68
C ILE A 32 2.58 31.68 8.63
N THR A 33 2.84 30.56 9.31
CA THR A 33 4.06 30.36 10.08
C THR A 33 5.00 29.47 9.28
N VAL A 34 6.22 29.95 9.00
CA VAL A 34 7.26 29.18 8.31
C VAL A 34 8.23 28.63 9.35
N LEU A 35 8.30 27.31 9.47
CA LEU A 35 9.25 26.59 10.32
C LEU A 35 10.46 26.15 9.49
N VAL A 36 11.58 26.78 9.77
CA VAL A 36 12.87 26.52 9.11
C VAL A 36 13.79 25.71 10.02
N GLY A 37 14.74 24.97 9.45
CA GLY A 37 15.75 24.26 10.21
C GLY A 37 16.53 23.26 9.35
N GLY A 38 17.67 22.79 9.85
CA GLY A 38 18.53 21.84 9.12
C GLY A 38 17.82 20.56 8.68
N SER A 39 18.36 19.89 7.66
CA SER A 39 17.87 18.56 7.26
C SER A 39 18.02 17.57 8.42
N GLY A 40 17.01 16.74 8.66
CA GLY A 40 17.01 15.77 9.76
C GLY A 40 16.79 16.35 11.16
N ALA A 41 16.42 17.63 11.28
CA ALA A 41 16.10 18.26 12.58
C ALA A 41 14.88 17.64 13.28
N GLY A 42 13.92 17.08 12.53
CA GLY A 42 12.66 16.55 13.07
C GLY A 42 11.41 17.32 12.63
N LYS A 43 11.52 18.26 11.70
CA LYS A 43 10.41 19.10 11.22
C LYS A 43 9.20 18.30 10.71
N SER A 44 9.42 17.28 9.86
CA SER A 44 8.33 16.43 9.36
C SER A 44 7.74 15.52 10.45
N VAL A 45 8.53 15.16 11.49
CA VAL A 45 8.00 14.47 12.67
C VAL A 45 7.04 15.38 13.44
N LEU A 46 7.43 16.64 13.65
CA LEU A 46 6.56 17.63 14.26
C LEU A 46 5.25 17.81 13.48
N LEU A 47 5.29 17.92 12.15
CA LEU A 47 4.06 18.01 11.35
C LEU A 47 3.14 16.81 11.56
N ARG A 48 3.68 15.59 11.65
CA ARG A 48 2.87 14.39 11.90
C ARG A 48 2.28 14.35 13.31
N VAL A 49 2.95 14.94 14.30
CA VAL A 49 2.39 15.19 15.64
C VAL A 49 1.24 16.19 15.55
N LEU A 50 1.46 17.34 14.89
CA LEU A 50 0.44 18.40 14.69
C LEU A 50 -0.76 17.94 13.85
N ALA A 51 -0.59 16.89 13.04
CA ALA A 51 -1.67 16.28 12.27
C ALA A 51 -2.42 15.16 13.02
N GLY A 52 -1.97 14.77 14.21
CA GLY A 52 -2.59 13.69 14.98
C GLY A 52 -2.36 12.31 14.39
N ILE A 53 -1.39 12.16 13.48
CA ILE A 53 -1.08 10.89 12.81
C ILE A 53 -0.16 10.03 13.68
N LEU A 54 0.70 10.65 14.50
CA LEU A 54 1.60 9.94 15.41
C LEU A 54 0.97 9.77 16.79
N PRO A 55 0.79 8.53 17.29
CA PRO A 55 0.35 8.31 18.67
C PRO A 55 1.41 8.79 19.66
N ARG A 56 0.98 9.20 20.87
CA ARG A 56 1.88 9.67 21.94
C ARG A 56 2.94 8.62 22.34
N HIS A 57 2.53 7.36 22.40
CA HIS A 57 3.39 6.23 22.76
C HIS A 57 3.56 5.27 21.58
N GLY A 58 4.29 5.70 20.55
CA GLY A 58 4.69 4.84 19.45
C GLY A 58 5.98 4.07 19.73
N ASP A 59 6.17 2.92 19.05
CA ASP A 59 7.38 2.11 19.19
C ASP A 59 8.64 2.85 18.70
N ALA A 60 8.50 3.69 17.67
CA ALA A 60 9.62 4.40 17.05
C ALA A 60 9.72 5.88 17.48
N ILE A 61 8.58 6.54 17.70
CA ILE A 61 8.50 7.95 18.05
C ILE A 61 7.56 8.09 19.23
N GLN A 62 8.02 8.79 20.26
CA GLN A 62 7.25 9.11 21.46
C GLN A 62 7.19 10.62 21.63
N TRP A 63 6.04 11.13 22.03
CA TRP A 63 5.87 12.54 22.29
C TRP A 63 4.89 12.81 23.43
N SER A 64 5.11 13.92 24.12
CA SER A 64 4.31 14.43 25.24
C SER A 64 4.22 15.94 25.16
N GLY A 65 3.18 16.52 25.77
CA GLY A 65 2.94 17.95 25.80
C GLY A 65 1.45 18.23 25.78
N ASP A 66 1.09 19.47 26.12
CA ASP A 66 -0.28 19.93 26.16
C ASP A 66 -0.59 20.68 24.85
N LEU A 67 -1.62 20.27 24.12
CA LEU A 67 -2.08 20.97 22.91
C LEU A 67 -3.35 21.74 23.21
N GLN A 68 -3.46 22.96 22.70
CA GLN A 68 -4.68 23.74 22.77
C GLN A 68 -5.03 24.32 21.39
N TRP A 69 -6.32 24.32 21.05
CA TRP A 69 -6.85 24.95 19.84
C TRP A 69 -7.78 26.06 20.25
N ARG A 70 -7.43 27.29 19.85
CA ARG A 70 -8.18 28.51 20.19
C ARG A 70 -8.43 28.63 21.70
N GLY A 71 -7.44 28.21 22.49
CA GLY A 71 -7.47 28.24 23.96
C GLY A 71 -8.12 27.04 24.64
N GLU A 72 -8.72 26.11 23.88
CA GLU A 72 -9.34 24.90 24.43
C GLU A 72 -8.36 23.72 24.37
N PRO A 73 -8.16 22.97 25.47
CA PRO A 73 -7.27 21.81 25.47
C PRO A 73 -7.79 20.72 24.55
N ILE A 74 -6.86 20.07 23.85
CA ILE A 74 -7.18 19.05 22.84
C ILE A 74 -6.45 17.76 23.15
N ASP A 75 -7.21 16.67 23.18
CA ASP A 75 -6.67 15.33 23.11
C ASP A 75 -6.40 14.91 21.67
N SER A 76 -5.56 13.90 21.47
CA SER A 76 -5.22 13.38 20.15
C SER A 76 -6.44 12.98 19.31
N GLU A 77 -7.56 12.62 19.95
CA GLU A 77 -8.82 12.25 19.28
C GLU A 77 -9.71 13.45 18.91
N SER A 78 -9.47 14.62 19.51
CA SER A 78 -10.24 15.86 19.30
C SER A 78 -9.46 16.90 18.51
N MET A 79 -8.32 16.52 17.92
CA MET A 79 -7.49 17.39 17.10
C MET A 79 -8.31 18.10 16.01
N PRO A 80 -8.10 19.41 15.80
CA PRO A 80 -8.75 20.15 14.74
C PRO A 80 -8.35 19.49 13.42
N ARG A 81 -9.24 19.57 12.44
CA ARG A 81 -9.01 18.89 11.16
C ARG A 81 -7.82 19.53 10.46
N THR A 82 -6.71 18.80 10.49
CA THR A 82 -5.45 19.20 9.89
C THR A 82 -5.30 18.53 8.53
N GLY A 83 -5.14 19.34 7.49
CA GLY A 83 -4.75 18.88 6.16
C GLY A 83 -3.24 18.91 6.00
N ILE A 84 -2.65 17.90 5.34
CA ILE A 84 -1.22 17.89 5.01
C ILE A 84 -1.03 17.90 3.50
N VAL A 85 -0.25 18.85 3.02
CA VAL A 85 0.37 18.83 1.70
C VAL A 85 1.76 18.20 1.86
N PHE A 86 1.86 16.91 1.52
CA PHE A 86 3.07 16.11 1.71
C PHE A 86 4.15 16.47 0.69
N GLN A 87 5.43 16.31 1.07
CA GLN A 87 6.59 16.51 0.20
C GLN A 87 6.52 15.67 -1.09
N GLN A 88 6.04 14.42 -0.98
CA GLN A 88 5.87 13.52 -2.14
C GLN A 88 4.47 13.62 -2.77
N PHE A 89 3.75 14.73 -2.53
CA PHE A 89 2.37 15.04 -2.95
C PHE A 89 1.28 14.15 -2.35
N ALA A 90 1.60 12.86 -2.12
CA ALA A 90 0.72 11.82 -1.61
C ALA A 90 -0.60 11.70 -2.40
N LEU A 91 -0.59 11.99 -3.71
CA LEU A 91 -1.76 11.92 -4.59
C LEU A 91 -2.15 10.48 -4.88
N PHE A 92 -3.43 10.21 -5.12
CA PHE A 92 -3.90 8.88 -5.52
C PHE A 92 -3.73 8.74 -7.04
N ASP A 93 -2.68 8.05 -7.46
CA ASP A 93 -2.28 7.94 -8.87
C ASP A 93 -3.31 7.17 -9.71
N GLU A 94 -4.08 6.27 -9.09
CA GLU A 94 -5.20 5.56 -9.72
C GLU A 94 -6.43 6.45 -10.00
N LEU A 95 -6.46 7.67 -9.48
CA LEU A 95 -7.56 8.62 -9.65
C LEU A 95 -7.14 9.76 -10.60
N SER A 96 -8.09 10.28 -11.40
CA SER A 96 -7.87 11.52 -12.14
C SER A 96 -7.70 12.72 -11.19
N PRO A 97 -7.16 13.87 -11.64
CA PRO A 97 -7.10 15.09 -10.83
C PRO A 97 -8.47 15.48 -10.25
N THR A 98 -9.51 15.43 -11.07
CA THR A 98 -10.89 15.70 -10.63
C THR A 98 -11.34 14.70 -9.56
N ALA A 99 -11.01 13.42 -9.73
CA ALA A 99 -11.37 12.39 -8.76
C ALA A 99 -10.57 12.52 -7.45
N ASN A 100 -9.31 12.97 -7.49
CA ASN A 100 -8.51 13.25 -6.29
C ASN A 100 -9.17 14.32 -5.43
N VAL A 101 -9.59 15.44 -6.04
CA VAL A 101 -10.27 16.53 -5.32
C VAL A 101 -11.66 16.11 -4.86
N GLN A 102 -12.45 15.45 -5.73
CA GLN A 102 -13.77 14.95 -5.35
C GLN A 102 -13.70 13.93 -4.20
N PHE A 103 -12.64 13.12 -4.13
CA PHE A 103 -12.43 12.18 -3.05
C PHE A 103 -12.31 12.90 -1.70
N ALA A 104 -11.57 14.01 -1.65
CA ALA A 104 -11.43 14.83 -0.44
C ALA A 104 -12.74 15.54 -0.07
N ILE A 105 -13.45 16.09 -1.06
CA ILE A 105 -14.79 16.67 -0.91
C ILE A 105 -15.75 15.69 -0.23
N ASP A 106 -15.74 14.45 -0.71
CA ASP A 106 -16.63 13.39 -0.28
C ASP A 106 -16.33 12.90 1.15
N HIS A 107 -15.12 13.13 1.65
CA HIS A 107 -14.70 12.74 2.99
C HIS A 107 -14.50 13.93 3.93
N ARG A 108 -15.12 15.07 3.59
CA ARG A 108 -15.19 16.25 4.47
C ARG A 108 -15.80 15.96 5.83
N ALA A 109 -15.42 16.81 6.78
CA ALA A 109 -15.83 16.71 8.18
C ALA A 109 -17.29 16.98 8.38
N ASN A 110 -17.67 18.21 8.02
CA ASN A 110 -19.04 18.64 8.07
C ASN A 110 -19.71 18.17 6.78
N ARG A 111 -20.63 17.22 6.92
CA ARG A 111 -21.41 16.67 5.82
C ARG A 111 -22.70 17.45 5.59
N ASP A 112 -23.13 18.21 6.60
CA ASP A 112 -24.37 18.95 6.57
C ASP A 112 -24.20 20.26 5.79
N ASP A 113 -22.98 20.80 5.77
CA ASP A 113 -22.63 21.95 4.94
C ASP A 113 -22.36 21.56 3.50
N ALA A 114 -22.93 22.33 2.58
CA ALA A 114 -22.62 22.19 1.17
C ALA A 114 -21.13 22.45 0.90
N PRO A 115 -20.53 21.75 -0.08
CA PRO A 115 -19.24 22.12 -0.65
C PRO A 115 -19.12 23.62 -0.90
N GLN A 116 -18.06 24.28 -0.41
CA GLN A 116 -17.77 25.66 -0.85
C GLN A 116 -17.54 25.73 -2.38
N HIS A 117 -16.88 24.70 -2.91
CA HIS A 117 -16.51 24.58 -4.31
C HIS A 117 -16.63 23.11 -4.74
N ASN A 118 -17.01 22.89 -6.00
CA ASN A 118 -16.97 21.56 -6.61
C ASN A 118 -15.51 21.22 -7.01
N ALA A 119 -15.26 19.99 -7.48
CA ALA A 119 -13.90 19.58 -7.83
C ALA A 119 -13.31 20.34 -9.03
N SER A 120 -14.13 20.71 -10.03
CA SER A 120 -13.67 21.49 -11.19
C SER A 120 -13.27 22.91 -10.80
N ASP A 121 -14.03 23.58 -9.93
CA ASP A 121 -13.75 24.94 -9.49
C ASP A 121 -12.38 25.02 -8.79
N TRP A 122 -12.07 24.04 -7.95
CA TRP A 122 -10.76 23.93 -7.28
C TRP A 122 -9.61 23.75 -8.27
N LEU A 123 -9.81 22.92 -9.28
CA LEU A 123 -8.79 22.65 -10.30
C LEU A 123 -8.57 23.84 -11.22
N GLU A 124 -9.64 24.54 -11.58
CA GLU A 124 -9.59 25.78 -12.35
C GLU A 124 -8.86 26.87 -11.57
N PHE A 125 -9.25 27.09 -10.30
CA PHE A 125 -8.62 28.07 -9.43
C PHE A 125 -7.12 27.84 -9.27
N LEU A 126 -6.69 26.58 -9.14
CA LEU A 126 -5.27 26.21 -8.97
C LEU A 126 -4.55 25.90 -10.29
N GLY A 127 -5.18 26.10 -11.44
CA GLY A 127 -4.58 25.88 -12.76
C GLY A 127 -4.05 24.45 -12.95
N VAL A 128 -4.85 23.45 -12.58
CA VAL A 128 -4.55 22.02 -12.73
C VAL A 128 -5.44 21.42 -13.81
N PRO A 129 -4.87 20.73 -14.82
CA PRO A 129 -5.69 20.11 -15.86
C PRO A 129 -6.51 18.94 -15.30
N ALA A 130 -7.83 18.98 -15.51
CA ALA A 130 -8.79 18.10 -14.84
C ALA A 130 -8.74 16.62 -15.26
N SER A 131 -8.29 16.36 -16.48
CA SER A 131 -8.35 15.05 -17.14
C SER A 131 -6.99 14.42 -17.42
N THR A 132 -5.90 15.17 -17.25
CA THR A 132 -4.53 14.64 -17.45
C THR A 132 -4.22 13.63 -16.34
N PRO A 133 -3.79 12.39 -16.65
CA PRO A 133 -3.43 11.41 -15.63
C PRO A 133 -2.40 12.00 -14.64
N VAL A 134 -2.55 11.70 -13.34
CA VAL A 134 -1.69 12.27 -12.29
C VAL A 134 -0.21 11.98 -12.59
N ALA A 135 0.10 10.76 -13.06
CA ALA A 135 1.44 10.37 -13.46
C ALA A 135 2.08 11.29 -14.53
N ALA A 136 1.27 11.88 -15.42
CA ALA A 136 1.70 12.75 -16.51
C ALA A 136 1.74 14.24 -16.16
N LEU A 137 1.35 14.63 -14.95
CA LEU A 137 1.45 16.01 -14.46
C LEU A 137 2.90 16.39 -14.16
N SER A 138 3.26 17.66 -14.40
CA SER A 138 4.54 18.20 -13.94
C SER A 138 4.61 18.28 -12.42
N GLY A 139 5.81 18.35 -11.82
CA GLY A 139 5.97 18.48 -10.37
C GLY A 139 5.16 19.64 -9.77
N GLY A 140 5.20 20.82 -10.42
CA GLY A 140 4.40 21.97 -10.01
C GLY A 140 2.88 21.74 -10.14
N GLN A 141 2.42 21.02 -11.17
CA GLN A 141 1.00 20.66 -11.30
C GLN A 141 0.57 19.64 -10.23
N LYS A 142 1.42 18.66 -9.89
CA LYS A 142 1.18 17.72 -8.80
C LYS A 142 1.09 18.45 -7.46
N GLN A 143 1.98 19.42 -7.21
CA GLN A 143 1.95 20.24 -6.01
C GLN A 143 0.64 21.03 -5.90
N ARG A 144 0.23 21.72 -6.97
CA ARG A 144 -1.05 22.45 -7.00
C ARG A 144 -2.26 21.53 -6.82
N LEU A 145 -2.23 20.32 -7.38
CA LEU A 145 -3.27 19.32 -7.15
C LEU A 145 -3.30 18.84 -5.69
N ALA A 146 -2.15 18.66 -5.05
CA ALA A 146 -2.07 18.29 -3.64
C ALA A 146 -2.65 19.40 -2.74
N ILE A 147 -2.37 20.67 -3.05
CA ILE A 147 -2.98 21.83 -2.40
C ILE A 147 -4.51 21.83 -2.63
N ALA A 148 -4.97 21.63 -3.87
CA ALA A 148 -6.40 21.58 -4.22
C ALA A 148 -7.15 20.53 -3.41
N ARG A 149 -6.61 19.31 -3.37
CA ARG A 149 -7.19 18.20 -2.61
C ARG A 149 -7.26 18.51 -1.13
N THR A 150 -6.20 19.10 -0.58
CA THR A 150 -6.12 19.44 0.85
C THR A 150 -7.09 20.55 1.23
N LEU A 151 -7.23 21.59 0.40
CA LEU A 151 -8.22 22.64 0.62
C LEU A 151 -9.66 22.13 0.48
N ALA A 152 -9.88 21.21 -0.45
CA ALA A 152 -11.21 20.68 -0.72
C ALA A 152 -11.78 19.84 0.44
N SER A 153 -10.94 19.29 1.32
CA SER A 153 -11.39 18.67 2.59
C SER A 153 -11.77 19.68 3.68
N ALA A 154 -11.68 20.99 3.39
CA ALA A 154 -12.01 22.10 4.28
C ALA A 154 -11.35 22.01 5.68
N PRO A 155 -10.02 21.82 5.77
CA PRO A 155 -9.32 21.75 7.04
C PRO A 155 -9.27 23.14 7.72
N GLU A 156 -9.13 23.14 9.04
CA GLU A 156 -8.92 24.35 9.83
C GLU A 156 -7.44 24.77 9.83
N ILE A 157 -6.55 23.77 9.86
CA ILE A 157 -5.09 23.93 9.80
C ILE A 157 -4.57 23.24 8.55
N ILE A 158 -3.67 23.89 7.82
CA ILE A 158 -2.95 23.30 6.68
C ILE A 158 -1.47 23.22 7.00
N LEU A 159 -0.92 22.02 6.94
CA LEU A 159 0.50 21.76 7.08
C LEU A 159 1.10 21.53 5.69
N TYR A 160 2.18 22.23 5.38
CA TYR A 160 2.94 22.06 4.15
C TYR A 160 4.31 21.48 4.50
N ASP A 161 4.61 20.26 4.05
CA ASP A 161 5.89 19.59 4.27
C ASP A 161 6.77 19.77 3.02
N GLU A 162 7.71 20.72 3.09
CA GLU A 162 8.60 21.13 2.01
C GLU A 162 7.90 21.37 0.64
N PRO A 163 6.95 22.32 0.57
CA PRO A 163 6.08 22.46 -0.61
C PRO A 163 6.79 22.92 -1.89
N THR A 164 8.03 23.40 -1.79
CA THR A 164 8.86 23.84 -2.94
C THR A 164 9.97 22.85 -3.27
N SER A 165 10.09 21.74 -2.53
CA SER A 165 11.15 20.74 -2.69
C SER A 165 11.09 20.08 -4.07
N GLY A 166 12.24 20.02 -4.77
CA GLY A 166 12.35 19.41 -6.10
C GLY A 166 11.67 20.19 -7.23
N LEU A 167 11.24 21.44 -7.00
CA LEU A 167 10.74 22.34 -8.03
C LEU A 167 11.83 23.31 -8.48
N ASP A 168 11.78 23.78 -9.73
CA ASP A 168 12.61 24.89 -10.17
C ASP A 168 12.19 26.19 -9.46
N ALA A 169 13.11 27.15 -9.35
CA ALA A 169 12.89 28.38 -8.58
C ALA A 169 11.64 29.18 -9.03
N ALA A 170 11.36 29.24 -10.33
CA ALA A 170 10.19 29.96 -10.84
C ALA A 170 8.88 29.24 -10.48
N THR A 171 8.85 27.92 -10.59
CA THR A 171 7.70 27.11 -10.17
C THR A 171 7.52 27.13 -8.65
N GLY A 172 8.61 27.06 -7.87
CA GLY A 172 8.60 27.18 -6.42
C GLY A 172 7.99 28.50 -5.96
N LYS A 173 8.40 29.62 -6.55
CA LYS A 173 7.83 30.94 -6.28
C LYS A 173 6.32 31.01 -6.56
N ARG A 174 5.87 30.47 -7.69
CA ARG A 174 4.43 30.39 -8.01
C ARG A 174 3.65 29.56 -7.00
N VAL A 175 4.21 28.46 -6.52
CA VAL A 175 3.59 27.65 -5.46
C VAL A 175 3.51 28.44 -4.15
N ALA A 176 4.57 29.15 -3.77
CA ALA A 176 4.56 30.00 -2.59
C ALA A 176 3.48 31.10 -2.68
N GLU A 177 3.40 31.81 -3.82
CA GLU A 177 2.36 32.80 -4.09
C GLU A 177 0.95 32.21 -3.97
N LEU A 178 0.73 31.00 -4.50
CA LEU A 178 -0.56 30.29 -4.36
C LEU A 178 -0.89 29.91 -2.92
N ILE A 179 0.11 29.52 -2.11
CA ILE A 179 -0.09 29.27 -0.67
C ILE A 179 -0.55 30.56 0.01
N ARG A 180 0.06 31.72 -0.29
CA ARG A 180 -0.37 33.01 0.25
C ARG A 180 -1.76 33.41 -0.23
N GLU A 181 -2.06 33.22 -1.52
CA GLU A 181 -3.35 33.54 -2.11
C GLU A 181 -4.47 32.72 -1.47
N THR A 182 -4.30 31.40 -1.41
CA THR A 182 -5.27 30.48 -0.79
C THR A 182 -5.45 30.78 0.69
N GLN A 183 -4.36 31.06 1.42
CA GLN A 183 -4.42 31.43 2.82
C GLN A 183 -5.20 32.73 3.04
N THR A 184 -4.94 33.76 2.24
CA THR A 184 -5.64 35.05 2.33
C THR A 184 -7.13 34.90 2.00
N ARG A 185 -7.45 34.09 0.99
CA ARG A 185 -8.82 33.88 0.52
C ARG A 185 -9.67 33.06 1.48
N PHE A 186 -9.09 32.02 2.09
CA PHE A 186 -9.84 31.07 2.94
C PHE A 186 -9.58 31.22 4.44
N GLY A 187 -8.64 32.09 4.84
CA GLY A 187 -8.35 32.41 6.24
C GLY A 187 -7.81 31.25 7.07
N ARG A 188 -7.23 30.22 6.45
CA ARG A 188 -6.77 29.00 7.15
C ARG A 188 -5.43 29.22 7.82
N THR A 189 -5.26 28.70 9.03
CA THR A 189 -3.97 28.68 9.72
C THR A 189 -3.04 27.75 8.97
N SER A 190 -1.88 28.26 8.54
CA SER A 190 -0.96 27.55 7.65
C SER A 190 0.41 27.43 8.28
N ILE A 191 0.92 26.21 8.40
CA ILE A 191 2.26 25.92 8.93
C ILE A 191 3.07 25.32 7.80
N VAL A 192 4.15 26.00 7.41
CA VAL A 192 5.01 25.58 6.31
C VAL A 192 6.36 25.16 6.85
N VAL A 193 6.72 23.90 6.67
CA VAL A 193 8.05 23.39 6.96
C VAL A 193 8.91 23.45 5.71
N THR A 194 10.12 23.98 5.83
CA THR A 194 11.08 23.99 4.72
C THR A 194 12.52 24.00 5.21
N HIS A 195 13.42 23.53 4.36
CA HIS A 195 14.85 23.84 4.45
C HIS A 195 15.28 24.88 3.38
N ASP A 196 14.51 24.99 2.30
CA ASP A 196 14.61 26.08 1.31
C ASP A 196 13.74 27.26 1.79
N TYR A 197 14.36 28.11 2.60
CA TYR A 197 13.67 29.21 3.27
C TYR A 197 13.53 30.45 2.37
N GLU A 198 14.44 30.68 1.41
CA GLU A 198 14.45 31.86 0.55
C GLU A 198 13.16 32.01 -0.26
N THR A 199 12.65 30.90 -0.81
CA THR A 199 11.42 30.90 -1.62
C THR A 199 10.16 31.19 -0.80
N LEU A 200 10.17 30.86 0.50
CA LEU A 200 8.98 30.86 1.36
C LEU A 200 8.96 31.99 2.41
N LEU A 201 10.11 32.61 2.71
CA LEU A 201 10.18 33.79 3.58
C LEU A 201 9.25 34.94 3.14
N PRO A 202 9.13 35.28 1.83
CA PRO A 202 8.28 36.39 1.41
C PRO A 202 6.79 36.19 1.72
N ILE A 203 6.37 34.94 1.90
CA ILE A 203 4.99 34.59 2.26
C ILE A 203 4.81 34.34 3.75
N ALA A 204 5.84 34.45 4.59
CA ALA A 204 5.72 34.23 6.03
C ALA A 204 5.07 35.43 6.74
N ASP A 205 4.17 35.18 7.69
CA ASP A 205 3.77 36.17 8.70
C ASP A 205 4.70 36.09 9.92
N GLU A 206 5.11 34.86 10.26
CA GLU A 206 5.99 34.49 11.36
C GLU A 206 6.99 33.41 10.92
N VAL A 207 8.20 33.46 11.47
CA VAL A 207 9.26 32.47 11.21
C VAL A 207 9.69 31.86 12.54
N LEU A 208 9.71 30.53 12.57
CA LEU A 208 10.22 29.73 13.68
C LEU A 208 11.46 28.96 13.20
N LEU A 209 12.52 28.95 13.99
CA LEU A 209 13.72 28.15 13.74
C LEU A 209 13.70 26.91 14.63
N PHE A 210 13.81 25.74 14.01
CA PHE A 210 14.06 24.47 14.68
C PHE A 210 15.56 24.34 14.95
N ASP A 211 15.95 24.58 16.20
CA ASP A 211 17.33 24.46 16.65
C ASP A 211 17.60 23.02 17.12
N SER A 212 18.35 22.27 16.31
CA SER A 212 18.65 20.87 16.60
C SER A 212 19.70 20.71 17.70
N ALA A 213 20.55 21.72 17.94
CA ALA A 213 21.57 21.68 18.96
C ALA A 213 20.97 21.98 20.34
N ALA A 214 20.13 23.01 20.42
CA ALA A 214 19.39 23.34 21.63
C ALA A 214 18.17 22.42 21.85
N GLN A 215 17.75 21.65 20.85
CA GLN A 215 16.54 20.79 20.89
C GLN A 215 15.27 21.59 21.22
N THR A 216 15.21 22.83 20.73
CA THR A 216 14.11 23.77 20.96
C THR A 216 13.66 24.38 19.65
N ILE A 217 12.52 25.08 19.68
CA ILE A 217 12.08 25.91 18.56
C ILE A 217 11.96 27.33 19.07
N ARG A 218 12.61 28.27 18.37
CA ARG A 218 12.59 29.69 18.73
C ARG A 218 11.98 30.53 17.63
N ARG A 219 11.25 31.57 18.03
CA ARG A 219 10.72 32.58 17.11
C ARG A 219 11.85 33.51 16.67
N ILE A 220 11.90 33.82 15.38
CA ILE A 220 12.88 34.74 14.80
C ILE A 220 12.22 36.09 14.51
N ASP A 221 12.82 37.14 15.03
CA ASP A 221 12.38 38.51 14.78
C ASP A 221 12.57 38.91 13.31
N ARG A 222 11.67 39.76 12.81
CA ARG A 222 11.66 40.16 11.38
C ARG A 222 12.96 40.81 10.90
N SER A 223 13.70 41.47 11.79
CA SER A 223 15.02 42.05 11.48
C SER A 223 16.08 40.98 11.19
N GLU A 224 15.91 39.77 11.72
CA GLU A 224 16.87 38.67 11.61
C GLU A 224 16.54 37.68 10.49
N TRP A 225 15.39 37.83 9.82
CA TRP A 225 14.98 36.95 8.72
C TRP A 225 16.04 36.80 7.61
N PRO A 226 16.79 37.84 7.20
CA PRO A 226 17.85 37.69 6.21
C PRO A 226 19.00 36.77 6.65
N ASN A 227 19.24 36.64 7.97
CA ASN A 227 20.36 35.89 8.54
C ASN A 227 19.95 34.48 9.00
N VAL A 228 18.71 34.06 8.71
CA VAL A 228 18.18 32.76 9.12
C VAL A 228 19.03 31.60 8.59
N ALA A 229 19.57 31.69 7.37
CA ALA A 229 20.48 30.69 6.82
C ALA A 229 21.72 30.45 7.70
N GLU A 230 22.31 31.52 8.23
CA GLU A 230 23.52 31.43 9.06
C GLU A 230 23.23 30.76 10.40
N GLN A 231 21.98 30.85 10.86
CA GLN A 231 21.51 30.20 12.09
C GLN A 231 21.02 28.76 11.87
N MET A 232 20.84 28.33 10.62
CA MET A 232 20.44 26.97 10.28
C MET A 232 21.66 26.04 10.31
N GLU A 233 22.06 25.61 11.51
CA GLU A 233 23.06 24.55 11.62
C GLU A 233 22.49 23.22 11.09
N ALA A 234 23.20 22.61 10.15
CA ALA A 234 22.92 21.22 9.79
C ALA A 234 23.18 20.34 11.01
N VAL A 235 22.32 19.34 11.24
CA VAL A 235 22.60 18.31 12.23
C VAL A 235 23.91 17.63 11.82
N ALA A 236 25.02 17.99 12.47
CA ALA A 236 26.24 17.24 12.37
C ALA A 236 25.96 15.87 12.98
N LEU A 237 25.71 14.87 12.13
CA LEU A 237 25.75 13.47 12.55
C LEU A 237 27.18 13.22 13.02
N SER A 238 27.42 13.32 14.33
CA SER A 238 28.70 12.94 14.90
C SER A 238 28.96 11.48 14.51
N PRO A 239 30.11 11.15 13.88
CA PRO A 239 30.44 9.77 13.49
C PRO A 239 30.37 8.77 14.65
N SER A 240 30.50 9.25 15.89
CA SER A 240 30.35 8.46 17.11
C SER A 240 28.94 7.89 17.30
N GLN A 241 27.88 8.60 16.88
CA GLN A 241 26.50 8.11 17.01
C GLN A 241 26.08 7.15 15.89
N LEU A 242 26.72 7.26 14.71
CA LEU A 242 26.61 6.25 13.65
C LEU A 242 27.36 4.95 14.02
N ASN A 243 28.43 5.07 14.80
CA ASN A 243 29.18 3.91 15.28
C ASN A 243 28.52 3.21 16.46
N GLU A 244 27.93 3.89 17.44
CA GLU A 244 27.33 3.20 18.60
C GLU A 244 26.05 2.40 18.29
N ALA A 245 25.32 2.73 17.21
CA ALA A 245 24.22 1.90 16.70
C ALA A 245 24.71 0.74 15.80
N GLY A 246 26.01 0.73 15.45
CA GLY A 246 26.60 -0.17 14.46
C GLY A 246 27.83 -0.95 14.93
N SER A 247 28.28 -0.82 16.19
CA SER A 247 29.57 -1.35 16.66
C SER A 247 29.49 -2.30 17.86
N GLU A 248 28.62 -3.30 17.80
CA GLU A 248 28.95 -4.65 18.30
C GLU A 248 29.00 -5.60 17.10
N GLN A 249 30.03 -5.42 16.27
CA GLN A 249 30.27 -6.22 15.08
C GLN A 249 31.00 -7.51 15.45
N ALA A 250 30.25 -8.53 15.86
CA ALA A 250 30.71 -9.91 15.74
C ALA A 250 30.63 -10.33 14.25
N THR A 251 31.73 -10.19 13.52
CA THR A 251 31.90 -10.60 12.12
C THR A 251 32.17 -12.11 12.01
N GLY A 252 31.20 -12.92 12.47
CA GLY A 252 31.26 -14.38 12.41
C GLY A 252 30.09 -14.97 11.59
N PRO A 253 30.28 -16.12 10.91
CA PRO A 253 29.21 -16.80 10.16
C PRO A 253 27.99 -17.15 11.04
N LEU A 254 28.23 -17.45 12.33
CA LEU A 254 27.19 -17.66 13.35
C LEU A 254 26.34 -16.41 13.63
N ALA A 255 26.94 -15.21 13.58
CA ALA A 255 26.21 -13.95 13.79
C ALA A 255 25.33 -13.62 12.57
N MET A 256 25.78 -13.94 11.35
CA MET A 256 24.94 -13.85 10.15
C MET A 256 23.74 -14.80 10.21
N LEU A 257 23.97 -16.07 10.60
CA LEU A 257 22.90 -17.04 10.80
C LEU A 257 21.90 -16.59 11.88
N ARG A 258 22.41 -16.10 13.01
CA ARG A 258 21.58 -15.56 14.09
C ARG A 258 20.76 -14.35 13.63
N ARG A 259 21.34 -13.40 12.90
CA ARG A 259 20.59 -12.27 12.31
C ARG A 259 19.57 -12.72 11.27
N GLY A 260 19.86 -13.79 10.53
CA GLY A 260 18.92 -14.42 9.61
C GLY A 260 17.73 -15.01 10.37
N ALA A 261 18.01 -15.73 11.46
CA ALA A 261 17.00 -16.31 12.34
C ALA A 261 16.18 -15.24 13.09
N GLU A 262 16.81 -14.19 13.62
CA GLU A 262 16.12 -13.07 14.28
C GLU A 262 15.24 -12.29 13.29
N ARG A 263 15.73 -11.98 12.07
CA ARG A 263 14.89 -11.39 11.02
C ARG A 263 13.75 -12.31 10.59
N PHE A 264 14.00 -13.62 10.53
CA PHE A 264 12.98 -14.61 10.24
C PHE A 264 11.93 -14.68 11.36
N LEU A 265 12.33 -14.69 12.62
CA LEU A 265 11.44 -14.69 13.79
C LEU A 265 10.64 -13.39 13.88
N ASP A 266 11.26 -12.23 13.66
CA ASP A 266 10.57 -10.93 13.61
C ASP A 266 9.54 -10.87 12.47
N SER A 267 9.93 -11.33 11.28
CA SER A 267 8.99 -11.37 10.14
C SER A 267 7.85 -12.37 10.37
N THR A 268 8.13 -13.51 11.00
CA THR A 268 7.11 -14.51 11.36
C THR A 268 6.19 -13.98 12.46
N GLY A 269 6.73 -13.34 13.49
CA GLY A 269 5.98 -12.72 14.59
C GLY A 269 5.07 -11.61 14.10
N ARG A 270 5.55 -10.73 13.21
CA ARG A 270 4.72 -9.70 12.57
C ARG A 270 3.63 -10.31 11.68
N SER A 271 3.92 -11.40 10.98
CA SER A 271 2.95 -12.11 10.14
C SER A 271 1.86 -12.78 10.97
N LEU A 272 2.20 -13.36 12.13
CA LEU A 272 1.24 -13.92 13.09
C LEU A 272 0.34 -12.83 13.70
N VAL A 273 0.93 -11.70 14.12
CA VAL A 273 0.18 -10.55 14.63
C VAL A 273 -0.74 -9.97 13.55
N ALA A 274 -0.25 -9.87 12.31
CA ALA A 274 -1.05 -9.43 11.17
C ALA A 274 -2.23 -10.38 10.92
N ALA A 275 -2.00 -11.69 10.90
CA ALA A 275 -3.06 -12.68 10.76
C ALA A 275 -4.10 -12.60 11.89
N ALA A 276 -3.68 -12.35 13.12
CA ALA A 276 -4.56 -12.16 14.26
C ALA A 276 -5.37 -10.85 14.20
N ARG A 277 -4.81 -9.78 13.61
CA ARG A 277 -5.48 -8.47 13.44
C ARG A 277 -6.40 -8.42 12.22
N LEU A 278 -6.17 -9.28 11.24
CA LEU A 278 -6.87 -9.26 9.97
C LEU A 278 -8.42 -9.30 10.07
N PRO A 279 -9.05 -10.07 10.97
CA PRO A 279 -10.50 -10.02 11.16
C PRO A 279 -11.02 -8.65 11.63
N TRP A 280 -10.19 -7.89 12.35
CA TRP A 280 -10.53 -6.55 12.83
C TRP A 280 -10.27 -5.47 11.77
N ASP A 281 -9.20 -5.65 10.99
CA ASP A 281 -8.82 -4.73 9.92
C ASP A 281 -9.70 -4.87 8.67
N ALA A 282 -10.19 -6.09 8.40
CA ALA A 282 -11.07 -6.40 7.27
C ALA A 282 -12.56 -6.11 7.53
N ARG A 283 -12.91 -5.41 8.61
CA ARG A 283 -14.30 -5.01 8.88
C ARG A 283 -14.85 -4.17 7.71
N PRO A 284 -16.01 -4.52 7.14
CA PRO A 284 -16.54 -3.91 5.92
C PRO A 284 -17.16 -2.52 6.12
N VAL A 285 -16.53 -1.68 6.94
CA VAL A 285 -16.96 -0.30 7.16
C VAL A 285 -16.33 0.56 6.07
N VAL A 286 -16.88 0.47 4.85
CA VAL A 286 -16.50 1.33 3.74
C VAL A 286 -17.34 2.61 3.82
N PRO A 287 -16.74 3.79 4.03
CA PRO A 287 -17.51 5.01 4.21
C PRO A 287 -18.29 5.41 2.96
N ARG A 288 -17.81 5.09 1.75
CA ARG A 288 -18.52 5.32 0.48
C ARG A 288 -18.28 4.20 -0.55
N MET A 289 -19.35 3.49 -0.92
CA MET A 289 -19.26 2.37 -1.88
C MET A 289 -18.78 2.78 -3.27
N LYS A 290 -19.15 3.98 -3.75
CA LYS A 290 -18.70 4.50 -5.06
C LYS A 290 -17.18 4.52 -5.18
N TRP A 291 -16.48 4.89 -4.12
CA TRP A 291 -15.03 4.94 -4.09
C TRP A 291 -14.43 3.54 -3.97
N ALA A 292 -14.99 2.68 -3.11
CA ALA A 292 -14.54 1.29 -3.03
C ALA A 292 -14.65 0.56 -4.37
N GLY A 293 -15.70 0.82 -5.16
CA GLY A 293 -15.81 0.29 -6.52
C GLY A 293 -14.69 0.74 -7.46
N ARG A 294 -14.21 1.99 -7.34
CA ARG A 294 -13.08 2.50 -8.13
C ARG A 294 -11.74 1.86 -7.72
N PHE A 295 -11.46 1.78 -6.43
CA PHE A 295 -10.27 1.09 -5.93
C PHE A 295 -10.31 -0.41 -6.25
N LEU A 296 -11.47 -1.05 -6.15
CA LEU A 296 -11.67 -2.45 -6.55
C LEU A 296 -11.39 -2.65 -8.04
N ALA A 297 -11.90 -1.77 -8.90
CA ALA A 297 -11.64 -1.84 -10.34
C ALA A 297 -10.14 -1.68 -10.65
N HIS A 298 -9.42 -0.83 -9.91
CA HIS A 298 -7.97 -0.70 -10.02
C HIS A 298 -7.27 -2.02 -9.64
N TYR A 299 -7.56 -2.58 -8.46
CA TYR A 299 -6.93 -3.83 -8.01
C TYR A 299 -7.32 -5.04 -8.86
N LEU A 300 -8.55 -5.09 -9.39
CA LEU A 300 -8.98 -6.14 -10.31
C LEU A 300 -8.18 -6.10 -11.63
N ARG A 301 -7.86 -4.90 -12.15
CA ARG A 301 -6.97 -4.74 -13.30
C ARG A 301 -5.52 -5.05 -12.98
N LEU A 302 -5.07 -4.77 -11.76
CA LEU A 302 -3.70 -5.07 -11.33
C LEU A 302 -3.48 -6.59 -11.22
N VAL A 303 -4.39 -7.29 -10.53
CA VAL A 303 -4.34 -8.74 -10.29
C VAL A 303 -4.74 -9.52 -11.56
N GLY A 304 -5.90 -9.21 -12.13
CA GLY A 304 -6.49 -9.88 -13.29
C GLY A 304 -6.16 -9.25 -14.64
N GLY A 305 -5.08 -8.46 -14.74
CA GLY A 305 -4.69 -7.79 -15.97
C GLY A 305 -4.19 -8.73 -17.08
N PRO A 306 -4.05 -8.25 -18.33
CA PRO A 306 -3.70 -9.07 -19.49
C PRO A 306 -2.39 -9.85 -19.32
N SER A 307 -1.40 -9.28 -18.62
CA SER A 307 -0.15 -9.97 -18.33
C SER A 307 -0.38 -11.25 -17.53
N ALA A 308 -1.27 -11.24 -16.53
CA ALA A 308 -1.58 -12.43 -15.72
C ALA A 308 -2.20 -13.54 -16.58
N TRP A 309 -3.03 -13.16 -17.56
CA TRP A 309 -3.66 -14.11 -18.48
C TRP A 309 -2.61 -14.82 -19.32
N VAL A 310 -1.65 -14.06 -19.88
CA VAL A 310 -0.57 -14.64 -20.70
C VAL A 310 0.24 -15.67 -19.90
N TYR A 311 0.68 -15.33 -18.68
CA TYR A 311 1.45 -16.26 -17.85
C TYR A 311 0.67 -17.55 -17.53
N LEU A 312 -0.60 -17.42 -17.20
CA LEU A 312 -1.42 -18.56 -16.81
C LEU A 312 -1.88 -19.43 -17.99
N ILE A 313 -2.13 -18.82 -19.15
CA ILE A 313 -2.35 -19.57 -20.38
C ILE A 313 -1.11 -20.39 -20.71
N ILE A 314 0.08 -19.77 -20.71
CA ILE A 314 1.34 -20.48 -21.00
C ILE A 314 1.58 -21.59 -19.98
N ALA A 315 1.41 -21.31 -18.69
CA ALA A 315 1.56 -22.32 -17.64
C ALA A 315 0.57 -23.49 -17.80
N GLY A 316 -0.70 -23.19 -18.11
CA GLY A 316 -1.71 -24.19 -18.41
C GLY A 316 -1.35 -25.05 -19.63
N LEU A 317 -0.88 -24.42 -20.72
CA LEU A 317 -0.41 -25.11 -21.91
C LEU A 317 0.76 -26.05 -21.60
N ILE A 318 1.76 -25.58 -20.84
CA ILE A 318 2.92 -26.41 -20.45
C ILE A 318 2.48 -27.58 -19.58
N ALA A 319 1.62 -27.34 -18.58
CA ALA A 319 1.13 -28.37 -17.69
C ALA A 319 0.30 -29.44 -18.43
N GLY A 320 -0.60 -29.00 -19.32
CA GLY A 320 -1.45 -29.90 -20.10
C GLY A 320 -0.66 -30.74 -21.10
N PHE A 321 0.27 -30.11 -21.81
CA PHE A 321 1.16 -30.80 -22.75
C PHE A 321 2.04 -31.80 -22.01
N THR A 322 2.78 -31.37 -21.00
CA THR A 322 3.73 -32.23 -20.27
C THR A 322 3.02 -33.42 -19.64
N THR A 323 1.89 -33.20 -18.97
CA THR A 323 1.14 -34.30 -18.34
C THR A 323 0.61 -35.29 -19.37
N THR A 324 0.05 -34.81 -20.48
CA THR A 324 -0.55 -35.70 -21.48
C THR A 324 0.51 -36.42 -22.30
N TYR A 325 1.49 -35.68 -22.83
CA TYR A 325 2.52 -36.21 -23.71
C TYR A 325 3.39 -37.23 -22.97
N PHE A 326 3.94 -36.88 -21.81
CA PHE A 326 4.88 -37.77 -21.12
C PHE A 326 4.18 -39.00 -20.53
N THR A 327 2.97 -38.86 -19.99
CA THR A 327 2.21 -40.02 -19.46
C THR A 327 1.92 -41.04 -20.55
N LEU A 328 1.50 -40.59 -21.74
CA LEU A 328 1.17 -41.52 -22.84
C LEU A 328 2.41 -42.03 -23.59
N ARG A 329 3.48 -41.24 -23.63
CA ARG A 329 4.70 -41.59 -24.35
C ARG A 329 5.58 -42.58 -23.59
N PHE A 330 5.71 -42.41 -22.28
CA PHE A 330 6.64 -43.17 -21.44
C PHE A 330 5.97 -44.28 -20.62
N LEU A 331 4.85 -44.82 -21.12
CA LEU A 331 4.18 -45.93 -20.48
C LEU A 331 5.07 -47.20 -20.48
N PRO A 332 5.33 -47.83 -19.32
CA PRO A 332 6.06 -49.10 -19.29
C PRO A 332 5.25 -50.18 -20.03
N PHE A 333 5.93 -50.96 -20.87
CA PHE A 333 5.33 -52.02 -21.72
C PHE A 333 4.19 -51.55 -22.63
N ARG A 334 4.31 -50.34 -23.18
CA ARG A 334 3.31 -49.64 -24.02
C ARG A 334 2.54 -50.53 -25.00
N LEU A 335 3.19 -51.48 -25.68
CA LEU A 335 2.53 -52.37 -26.66
C LEU A 335 1.46 -53.29 -26.05
N TYR A 336 1.58 -53.64 -24.77
CA TYR A 336 0.66 -54.57 -24.09
C TYR A 336 -0.30 -53.85 -23.14
N THR A 337 0.16 -52.80 -22.46
CA THR A 337 -0.59 -52.10 -21.41
C THR A 337 -1.46 -50.98 -21.94
N GLN A 338 -1.08 -50.33 -23.04
CA GLN A 338 -1.79 -49.16 -23.56
C GLN A 338 -3.25 -49.44 -23.95
N PRO A 339 -3.60 -50.54 -24.68
CA PRO A 339 -5.00 -50.81 -25.03
C PRO A 339 -5.90 -51.07 -23.80
N LEU A 340 -5.30 -51.55 -22.70
CA LEU A 340 -6.00 -51.89 -21.47
C LEU A 340 -6.15 -50.70 -20.50
N LEU A 341 -5.22 -49.75 -20.54
CA LEU A 341 -5.11 -48.68 -19.55
C LEU A 341 -5.43 -47.28 -20.09
N ILE A 342 -5.58 -47.09 -21.40
CA ILE A 342 -5.72 -45.74 -21.98
C ILE A 342 -6.94 -44.97 -21.44
N ASP A 343 -8.04 -45.67 -21.10
CA ASP A 343 -9.21 -45.10 -20.42
C ASP A 343 -8.84 -44.58 -19.02
N GLU A 344 -8.30 -45.45 -18.16
CA GLU A 344 -7.92 -45.13 -16.79
C GLU A 344 -6.82 -44.07 -16.71
N LEU A 345 -5.86 -44.10 -17.64
CA LEU A 345 -4.81 -43.09 -17.75
C LEU A 345 -5.39 -41.73 -18.13
N LEU A 346 -6.35 -41.68 -19.05
CA LEU A 346 -6.93 -40.42 -19.46
C LEU A 346 -7.81 -39.81 -18.36
N SER A 347 -8.57 -40.65 -17.67
CA SER A 347 -9.32 -40.27 -16.47
C SER A 347 -8.37 -39.75 -15.37
N SER A 348 -7.24 -40.41 -15.16
CA SER A 348 -6.19 -40.00 -14.21
C SER A 348 -5.50 -38.69 -14.61
N ILE A 349 -5.22 -38.47 -15.91
CA ILE A 349 -4.67 -37.22 -16.42
C ILE A 349 -5.65 -36.08 -16.18
N GLY A 350 -6.93 -36.27 -16.49
CA GLY A 350 -7.97 -35.27 -16.26
C GLY A 350 -8.07 -34.91 -14.78
N PHE A 351 -8.12 -35.92 -13.91
CA PHE A 351 -8.09 -35.74 -12.47
C PHE A 351 -6.86 -34.95 -12.01
N ALA A 352 -5.66 -35.37 -12.41
CA ALA A 352 -4.41 -34.74 -11.98
C ALA A 352 -4.30 -33.29 -12.46
N LEU A 353 -4.67 -33.00 -13.72
CA LEU A 353 -4.67 -31.65 -14.26
C LEU A 353 -5.68 -30.75 -13.55
N TYR A 354 -6.90 -31.23 -13.34
CA TYR A 354 -7.98 -30.43 -12.76
C TYR A 354 -7.84 -30.22 -11.25
N ARG A 355 -7.49 -31.26 -10.48
CA ARG A 355 -7.44 -31.19 -9.01
C ARG A 355 -6.09 -30.75 -8.46
N ILE A 356 -4.98 -31.08 -9.11
CA ILE A 356 -3.65 -30.94 -8.50
C ILE A 356 -2.79 -29.97 -9.30
N LEU A 357 -2.40 -30.34 -10.51
CA LEU A 357 -1.30 -29.69 -11.20
C LEU A 357 -1.63 -28.26 -11.63
N VAL A 358 -2.76 -28.04 -12.29
CA VAL A 358 -3.14 -26.69 -12.74
C VAL A 358 -3.44 -25.78 -11.56
N PRO A 359 -4.23 -26.17 -10.54
CA PRO A 359 -4.49 -25.29 -9.41
C PRO A 359 -3.25 -24.93 -8.61
N VAL A 360 -2.35 -25.89 -8.34
CA VAL A 360 -1.08 -25.61 -7.64
C VAL A 360 -0.24 -24.63 -8.46
N LEU A 361 -0.03 -24.92 -9.75
CA LEU A 361 0.79 -24.07 -10.62
C LEU A 361 0.19 -22.67 -10.78
N ALA A 362 -1.12 -22.57 -11.01
CA ALA A 362 -1.82 -21.31 -11.20
C ALA A 362 -1.78 -20.45 -9.93
N THR A 363 -2.14 -21.01 -8.78
CA THR A 363 -2.13 -20.27 -7.51
C THR A 363 -0.72 -19.86 -7.08
N VAL A 364 0.31 -20.67 -7.33
CA VAL A 364 1.72 -20.29 -7.10
C VAL A 364 2.14 -19.12 -7.99
N LEU A 365 1.79 -19.14 -9.28
CA LEU A 365 2.09 -18.04 -10.19
C LEU A 365 1.31 -16.77 -9.85
N ILE A 366 0.05 -16.90 -9.45
CA ILE A 366 -0.77 -15.79 -8.95
C ILE A 366 -0.15 -15.22 -7.67
N ALA A 367 0.26 -16.06 -6.73
CA ALA A 367 0.93 -15.65 -5.50
C ALA A 367 2.22 -14.88 -5.78
N ALA A 368 3.10 -15.44 -6.59
CA ALA A 368 4.38 -14.83 -6.93
C ALA A 368 4.21 -13.51 -7.68
N ARG A 369 3.41 -13.47 -8.76
CA ARG A 369 3.28 -12.27 -9.60
C ARG A 369 2.31 -11.25 -9.01
N CYS A 370 1.10 -11.66 -8.66
CA CYS A 370 0.04 -10.75 -8.23
C CYS A 370 0.23 -10.31 -6.77
N GLY A 371 0.69 -11.21 -5.90
CA GLY A 371 1.07 -10.86 -4.52
C GLY A 371 2.18 -9.81 -4.50
N ALA A 372 3.25 -10.02 -5.28
CA ALA A 372 4.33 -9.05 -5.47
C ALA A 372 3.83 -7.70 -6.01
N ALA A 373 2.96 -7.71 -7.02
CA ALA A 373 2.42 -6.48 -7.62
C ALA A 373 1.63 -5.65 -6.60
N VAL A 374 0.81 -6.30 -5.76
CA VAL A 374 0.07 -5.61 -4.69
C VAL A 374 1.00 -5.11 -3.59
N ALA A 375 1.98 -5.89 -3.16
CA ALA A 375 2.96 -5.45 -2.18
C ALA A 375 3.79 -4.26 -2.68
N ALA A 376 4.14 -4.24 -3.97
CA ALA A 376 4.81 -3.12 -4.61
C ALA A 376 3.92 -1.87 -4.61
N ASP A 377 2.67 -1.98 -5.08
CA ASP A 377 1.71 -0.88 -5.13
C ASP A 377 1.45 -0.28 -3.74
N VAL A 378 1.11 -1.12 -2.75
CA VAL A 378 0.87 -0.68 -1.37
C VAL A 378 2.15 -0.14 -0.73
N GLY A 379 3.30 -0.75 -1.02
CA GLY A 379 4.61 -0.27 -0.54
C GLY A 379 4.96 1.12 -1.08
N VAL A 380 4.69 1.39 -2.35
CA VAL A 380 4.85 2.73 -2.96
C VAL A 380 3.87 3.72 -2.34
N LYS A 381 2.62 3.32 -2.07
CA LYS A 381 1.63 4.16 -1.38
C LYS A 381 2.04 4.51 0.06
N GLN A 382 2.62 3.57 0.77
CA GLN A 382 3.15 3.77 2.12
C GLN A 382 4.37 4.70 2.11
N TYR A 383 5.31 4.47 1.18
CA TYR A 383 6.50 5.33 1.00
C TYR A 383 6.12 6.75 0.58
N GLY A 384 5.16 6.86 -0.35
CA GLY A 384 4.61 8.10 -0.91
C GLY A 384 3.75 8.95 0.04
N GLY A 385 3.49 8.47 1.26
CA GLY A 385 2.59 9.13 2.20
C GLY A 385 1.10 9.07 1.83
N GLN A 386 0.71 8.32 0.79
CA GLN A 386 -0.70 8.18 0.40
C GLN A 386 -1.54 7.52 1.50
N VAL A 387 -0.93 6.60 2.25
CA VAL A 387 -1.57 5.97 3.43
C VAL A 387 -1.83 7.00 4.53
N ASP A 388 -0.88 7.90 4.76
CA ASP A 388 -1.05 9.01 5.71
C ASP A 388 -2.09 10.02 5.19
N ALA A 389 -2.19 10.22 3.87
CA ALA A 389 -3.23 11.06 3.27
C ALA A 389 -4.65 10.48 3.46
N PHE A 390 -4.84 9.17 3.57
CA PHE A 390 -6.13 8.62 4.01
C PHE A 390 -6.44 9.03 5.46
N ARG A 391 -5.44 9.00 6.35
CA ARG A 391 -5.61 9.35 7.77
C ARG A 391 -5.97 10.82 7.95
N THR A 392 -5.35 11.74 7.20
CA THR A 392 -5.69 13.17 7.23
C THR A 392 -7.12 13.46 6.76
N LEU A 393 -7.67 12.60 5.90
CA LEU A 393 -9.08 12.66 5.49
C LEU A 393 -10.05 12.00 6.49
N GLY A 394 -9.56 11.51 7.63
CA GLY A 394 -10.36 10.79 8.62
C GLY A 394 -10.77 9.39 8.17
N ILE A 395 -10.01 8.79 7.26
CA ILE A 395 -10.33 7.50 6.65
C ILE A 395 -9.39 6.42 7.16
N ARG A 396 -9.96 5.26 7.51
CA ARG A 396 -9.19 4.04 7.75
C ARG A 396 -8.63 3.52 6.43
N ALA A 397 -7.32 3.62 6.24
CA ALA A 397 -6.64 3.11 5.03
C ALA A 397 -7.01 1.65 4.65
N PRO A 398 -7.20 0.70 5.59
CA PRO A 398 -7.66 -0.66 5.24
C PRO A 398 -9.00 -0.70 4.48
N ALA A 399 -9.89 0.29 4.66
CA ALA A 399 -11.20 0.28 4.02
C ALA A 399 -11.14 0.44 2.49
N TYR A 400 -10.15 1.19 1.97
CA TYR A 400 -9.96 1.40 0.53
C TYR A 400 -8.75 0.65 -0.06
N LEU A 401 -7.89 0.08 0.78
CA LEU A 401 -6.76 -0.74 0.34
C LEU A 401 -7.04 -2.22 0.58
N LEU A 402 -7.10 -2.67 1.84
CA LEU A 402 -7.23 -4.08 2.18
C LEU A 402 -8.52 -4.72 1.62
N ILE A 403 -9.68 -4.09 1.82
CA ILE A 403 -10.97 -4.70 1.38
C ILE A 403 -11.02 -4.85 -0.14
N PRO A 404 -10.72 -3.81 -0.96
CA PRO A 404 -10.66 -3.97 -2.41
C PRO A 404 -9.60 -4.98 -2.88
N ILE A 405 -8.44 -5.06 -2.22
CA ILE A 405 -7.41 -6.07 -2.52
C ILE A 405 -7.95 -7.47 -2.27
N LEU A 406 -8.54 -7.73 -1.09
CA LEU A 406 -9.13 -9.03 -0.74
C LEU A 406 -10.20 -9.42 -1.76
N ALA A 407 -11.14 -8.51 -2.05
CA ALA A 407 -12.20 -8.75 -3.03
C ALA A 407 -11.64 -9.01 -4.44
N ALA A 408 -10.60 -8.26 -4.86
CA ALA A 408 -9.96 -8.47 -6.16
C ALA A 408 -9.35 -9.87 -6.28
N PHE A 409 -8.66 -10.38 -5.26
CA PHE A 409 -8.11 -11.74 -5.28
C PHE A 409 -9.19 -12.82 -5.21
N LEU A 410 -10.23 -12.64 -4.39
CA LEU A 410 -11.33 -13.59 -4.30
C LEU A 410 -12.08 -13.73 -5.64
N ILE A 411 -12.17 -12.65 -6.43
CA ILE A 411 -12.79 -12.66 -7.76
C ILE A 411 -11.81 -13.16 -8.83
N ALA A 412 -10.58 -12.62 -8.84
CA ALA A 412 -9.64 -12.88 -9.92
C ALA A 412 -9.03 -14.28 -9.86
N THR A 413 -8.71 -14.82 -8.68
CA THR A 413 -8.02 -16.11 -8.56
C THR A 413 -8.80 -17.27 -9.21
N PRO A 414 -10.11 -17.46 -8.94
CA PRO A 414 -10.90 -18.50 -9.61
C PRO A 414 -10.98 -18.32 -11.14
N ILE A 415 -11.13 -17.07 -11.61
CA ILE A 415 -11.20 -16.76 -13.05
C ILE A 415 -9.88 -17.10 -13.75
N LEU A 416 -8.77 -16.67 -13.15
CA LEU A 416 -7.42 -16.88 -13.65
C LEU A 416 -7.05 -18.37 -13.69
N GLU A 417 -7.44 -19.13 -12.67
CA GLU A 417 -7.27 -20.58 -12.69
C GLU A 417 -8.13 -21.25 -13.75
N TRP A 418 -9.39 -20.83 -13.90
CA TRP A 418 -10.26 -21.36 -14.95
C TRP A 418 -9.68 -21.14 -16.36
N ILE A 419 -9.04 -19.98 -16.59
CA ILE A 419 -8.30 -19.70 -17.83
C ILE A 419 -7.13 -20.68 -18.00
N ALA A 420 -6.32 -20.89 -16.95
CA ALA A 420 -5.20 -21.83 -16.98
C ALA A 420 -5.67 -23.26 -17.28
N PHE A 421 -6.76 -23.69 -16.64
CA PHE A 421 -7.35 -25.01 -16.84
C PHE A 421 -7.90 -25.17 -18.25
N THR A 422 -8.58 -24.15 -18.79
CA THR A 422 -9.11 -24.19 -20.16
C THR A 422 -7.98 -24.33 -21.18
N ALA A 423 -6.86 -23.62 -20.98
CA ALA A 423 -5.67 -23.77 -21.82
C ALA A 423 -5.07 -25.19 -21.72
N SER A 424 -4.95 -25.71 -20.50
CA SER A 424 -4.45 -27.06 -20.22
C SER A 424 -5.31 -28.16 -20.84
N HIS A 425 -6.63 -28.03 -20.71
CA HIS A 425 -7.62 -28.91 -21.30
C HIS A 425 -7.51 -28.92 -22.83
N TRP A 426 -7.41 -27.74 -23.45
CA TRP A 426 -7.30 -27.62 -24.90
C TRP A 426 -6.03 -28.28 -25.45
N ILE A 427 -4.87 -28.00 -24.86
CA ILE A 427 -3.61 -28.59 -25.33
C ILE A 427 -3.55 -30.09 -25.05
N SER A 428 -4.14 -30.57 -23.95
CA SER A 428 -4.21 -32.01 -23.64
C SER A 428 -4.98 -32.75 -24.73
N ARG A 429 -6.12 -32.20 -25.15
CA ARG A 429 -6.93 -32.73 -26.27
C ARG A 429 -6.14 -32.79 -27.57
N VAL A 430 -5.47 -31.69 -27.93
CA VAL A 430 -4.64 -31.60 -29.15
C VAL A 430 -3.50 -32.63 -29.09
N THR A 431 -2.79 -32.69 -27.96
CA THR A 431 -1.68 -33.63 -27.72
C THR A 431 -2.12 -35.09 -27.87
N PHE A 432 -3.27 -35.44 -27.29
CA PHE A 432 -3.83 -36.78 -27.39
C PHE A 432 -4.16 -37.13 -28.84
N ASN A 433 -4.84 -36.24 -29.56
CA ASN A 433 -5.23 -36.47 -30.96
C ASN A 433 -4.01 -36.64 -31.89
N PHE A 434 -2.92 -35.90 -31.65
CA PHE A 434 -1.67 -36.10 -32.38
C PHE A 434 -0.95 -37.40 -32.03
N SER A 435 -1.07 -37.86 -30.78
CA SER A 435 -0.41 -39.08 -30.31
C SER A 435 -1.17 -40.36 -30.68
N HIS A 436 -2.50 -40.26 -30.80
CA HIS A 436 -3.45 -41.37 -31.06
C HIS A 436 -4.51 -40.98 -32.11
N PRO A 437 -4.12 -40.68 -33.36
CA PRO A 437 -5.05 -40.31 -34.41
C PRO A 437 -6.10 -41.39 -34.72
N GLU A 438 -5.78 -42.66 -34.46
CA GLU A 438 -6.64 -43.83 -34.68
C GLU A 438 -7.84 -43.92 -33.72
N ILE A 439 -7.73 -43.36 -32.51
CA ILE A 439 -8.79 -43.39 -31.48
C ILE A 439 -9.69 -42.16 -31.61
N GLY A 440 -9.09 -41.01 -31.95
CA GLY A 440 -9.80 -39.76 -32.20
C GLY A 440 -10.20 -38.97 -30.95
N VAL A 441 -10.66 -37.73 -31.17
CA VAL A 441 -10.97 -36.73 -30.13
C VAL A 441 -12.17 -37.12 -29.27
N HIS A 442 -13.13 -37.88 -29.81
CA HIS A 442 -14.37 -38.19 -29.10
C HIS A 442 -14.13 -39.09 -27.89
N PHE A 443 -13.27 -40.10 -28.05
CA PHE A 443 -12.82 -40.95 -26.94
C PHE A 443 -12.21 -40.10 -25.82
N TRP A 444 -11.38 -39.12 -26.18
CA TRP A 444 -10.75 -38.26 -25.19
C TRP A 444 -11.79 -37.50 -24.34
N GLN A 445 -12.82 -36.95 -24.98
CA GLN A 445 -13.87 -36.20 -24.29
C GLN A 445 -14.67 -37.06 -23.32
N GLN A 446 -14.95 -38.31 -23.67
CA GLN A 446 -15.71 -39.24 -22.83
C GLN A 446 -14.93 -39.65 -21.57
N HIS A 447 -13.62 -39.87 -21.70
CA HIS A 447 -12.83 -40.46 -20.62
C HIS A 447 -12.10 -39.42 -19.74
N PHE A 448 -11.75 -38.23 -20.28
CA PHE A 448 -11.00 -37.21 -19.53
C PHE A 448 -11.74 -36.69 -18.30
N PHE A 449 -13.07 -36.53 -18.37
CA PHE A 449 -13.87 -35.99 -17.27
C PHE A 449 -14.44 -37.06 -16.33
N ARG A 450 -14.20 -38.35 -16.60
CA ARG A 450 -14.85 -39.46 -15.90
C ARG A 450 -14.60 -39.43 -14.39
N ALA A 451 -13.37 -39.15 -13.94
CA ALA A 451 -13.02 -39.00 -12.53
C ALA A 451 -13.30 -37.61 -11.91
N ILE A 452 -13.82 -36.66 -12.70
CA ILE A 452 -14.07 -35.27 -12.27
C ILE A 452 -15.54 -35.09 -11.85
N THR A 453 -16.48 -35.77 -12.51
CA THR A 453 -17.91 -35.77 -12.15
C THR A 453 -18.22 -36.81 -11.08
N PRO A 454 -18.73 -36.43 -9.89
CA PRO A 454 -19.05 -37.38 -8.84
C PRO A 454 -20.32 -38.19 -9.16
N ASP A 455 -20.29 -39.50 -8.87
CA ASP A 455 -21.49 -40.33 -8.81
C ASP A 455 -22.44 -39.78 -7.72
N THR A 456 -23.73 -39.69 -8.04
CA THR A 456 -24.75 -38.96 -7.27
C THR A 456 -25.26 -39.71 -6.04
N THR A 457 -24.59 -40.76 -5.58
CA THR A 457 -25.10 -41.68 -4.55
C THR A 457 -24.20 -41.76 -3.33
N GLY A 458 -24.52 -41.00 -2.28
CA GLY A 458 -23.93 -41.20 -0.95
C GLY A 458 -24.02 -39.95 -0.05
N GLY A 459 -25.03 -39.91 0.81
CA GLY A 459 -25.22 -38.83 1.79
C GLY A 459 -24.49 -39.11 3.10
N SER A 460 -23.55 -38.24 3.47
CA SER A 460 -23.13 -38.02 4.85
C SER A 460 -22.90 -36.52 5.11
N ILE A 461 -22.92 -36.08 6.35
CA ILE A 461 -22.90 -34.64 6.69
C ILE A 461 -21.53 -33.98 6.37
N ILE A 462 -20.48 -34.77 6.12
CA ILE A 462 -19.14 -34.33 5.66
C ILE A 462 -19.02 -34.33 4.11
N THR A 463 -19.97 -34.96 3.39
CA THR A 463 -19.96 -35.04 1.91
C THR A 463 -20.62 -33.84 1.22
N TRP A 464 -20.68 -32.68 1.89
CA TRP A 464 -21.20 -31.45 1.27
C TRP A 464 -20.22 -30.83 0.27
N TRP A 465 -18.94 -31.21 0.31
CA TRP A 465 -17.91 -30.70 -0.59
C TRP A 465 -17.66 -31.73 -1.69
N LYS A 466 -18.29 -31.52 -2.86
CA LYS A 466 -18.17 -32.36 -4.04
C LYS A 466 -17.14 -31.76 -4.99
N GLY A 467 -16.06 -32.49 -5.29
CA GLY A 467 -15.10 -32.25 -6.40
C GLY A 467 -14.69 -30.79 -6.64
N TRP A 468 -15.54 -30.04 -7.35
CA TRP A 468 -15.42 -28.60 -7.61
C TRP A 468 -15.33 -27.76 -6.33
N ASP A 469 -16.00 -28.14 -5.25
CA ASP A 469 -16.04 -27.36 -4.01
C ASP A 469 -14.67 -27.26 -3.34
N TRP A 470 -13.90 -28.36 -3.37
CA TRP A 470 -12.52 -28.39 -2.86
C TRP A 470 -11.58 -27.51 -3.67
N VAL A 471 -11.72 -27.55 -5.00
CA VAL A 471 -10.95 -26.69 -5.90
C VAL A 471 -11.32 -25.22 -5.69
N LEU A 472 -12.60 -24.89 -5.60
CA LEU A 472 -13.02 -23.52 -5.35
C LEU A 472 -12.51 -23.02 -4.00
N ALA A 473 -12.66 -23.81 -2.94
CA ALA A 473 -12.26 -23.41 -1.60
C ALA A 473 -10.75 -23.22 -1.45
N LYS A 474 -9.92 -24.12 -1.98
CA LYS A 474 -8.46 -23.92 -1.94
C LYS A 474 -8.07 -22.66 -2.70
N ASN A 475 -8.75 -22.34 -3.81
CA ASN A 475 -8.48 -21.14 -4.61
C ASN A 475 -8.85 -19.87 -3.87
N LEU A 476 -10.01 -19.87 -3.20
CA LEU A 476 -10.44 -18.75 -2.35
C LEU A 476 -9.48 -18.57 -1.17
N LEU A 477 -9.05 -19.66 -0.51
CA LEU A 477 -8.10 -19.61 0.61
C LEU A 477 -6.71 -19.13 0.19
N CYS A 478 -6.24 -19.58 -0.98
CA CYS A 478 -4.98 -19.12 -1.60
C CYS A 478 -5.06 -17.64 -1.97
N GLY A 479 -6.16 -17.21 -2.62
CA GLY A 479 -6.39 -15.82 -2.99
C GLY A 479 -6.45 -14.91 -1.79
N PHE A 480 -7.20 -15.30 -0.76
CA PHE A 480 -7.33 -14.55 0.50
C PHE A 480 -5.98 -14.36 1.20
N GLY A 481 -5.21 -15.44 1.40
CA GLY A 481 -3.92 -15.32 2.08
C GLY A 481 -2.88 -14.56 1.24
N THR A 482 -2.89 -14.72 -0.08
CA THR A 482 -2.02 -13.93 -0.96
C THR A 482 -2.31 -12.44 -0.84
N ALA A 483 -3.59 -12.06 -0.86
CA ALA A 483 -4.04 -10.68 -0.66
C ALA A 483 -3.62 -10.12 0.71
N ALA A 484 -3.86 -10.89 1.76
CA ALA A 484 -3.51 -10.53 3.13
C ALA A 484 -2.01 -10.29 3.31
N ILE A 485 -1.19 -11.25 2.88
CA ILE A 485 0.27 -11.18 2.99
C ILE A 485 0.80 -10.01 2.15
N GLY A 486 0.32 -9.85 0.91
CA GLY A 486 0.73 -8.74 0.04
C GLY A 486 0.41 -7.37 0.64
N TYR A 487 -0.79 -7.19 1.20
CA TYR A 487 -1.18 -5.96 1.88
C TYR A 487 -0.32 -5.70 3.13
N HIS A 488 -0.18 -6.68 4.01
CA HIS A 488 0.53 -6.50 5.28
C HIS A 488 2.03 -6.26 5.09
N GLN A 489 2.65 -6.92 4.11
CA GLN A 489 4.04 -6.62 3.76
C GLN A 489 4.15 -5.20 3.19
N GLY A 490 3.23 -4.82 2.28
CA GLY A 490 3.22 -3.49 1.67
C GLY A 490 3.04 -2.34 2.66
N ILE A 491 2.13 -2.49 3.65
CA ILE A 491 1.81 -1.42 4.61
C ILE A 491 2.89 -1.21 5.68
N THR A 492 3.88 -2.10 5.77
CA THR A 492 4.99 -1.90 6.71
C THR A 492 5.74 -0.60 6.39
N PRO A 493 6.15 0.19 7.41
CA PRO A 493 6.85 1.45 7.18
C PRO A 493 8.05 1.30 6.24
N LYS A 494 8.16 2.19 5.26
CA LYS A 494 9.24 2.23 4.26
C LYS A 494 10.00 3.53 4.40
N HIS A 495 11.32 3.46 4.46
CA HIS A 495 12.21 4.62 4.57
C HIS A 495 13.07 4.80 3.31
N SER A 496 13.18 3.77 2.46
CA SER A 496 13.91 3.82 1.20
C SER A 496 13.20 3.04 0.09
N ALA A 497 13.57 3.32 -1.16
CA ALA A 497 13.16 2.49 -2.30
C ALA A 497 13.68 1.04 -2.18
N GLY A 498 14.81 0.82 -1.49
CA GLY A 498 15.34 -0.50 -1.18
C GLY A 498 14.38 -1.32 -0.31
N ASP A 499 13.70 -0.69 0.64
CA ASP A 499 12.72 -1.35 1.53
C ASP A 499 11.50 -1.85 0.75
N VAL A 500 11.12 -1.13 -0.31
CA VAL A 500 10.04 -1.56 -1.22
C VAL A 500 10.49 -2.79 -2.02
N SER A 501 11.73 -2.80 -2.51
CA SER A 501 12.29 -3.97 -3.20
C SER A 501 12.36 -5.21 -2.29
N HIS A 502 12.87 -5.06 -1.07
CA HIS A 502 12.91 -6.14 -0.07
C HIS A 502 11.51 -6.65 0.28
N CYS A 503 10.52 -5.76 0.37
CA CYS A 503 9.12 -6.11 0.57
C CYS A 503 8.58 -7.03 -0.53
N ILE A 504 8.90 -6.74 -1.78
CA ILE A 504 8.47 -7.52 -2.94
C ILE A 504 9.04 -8.94 -2.84
N THR A 505 10.35 -9.06 -2.61
CA THR A 505 11.02 -10.37 -2.48
C THR A 505 10.46 -11.18 -1.32
N ALA A 506 10.26 -10.55 -0.15
CA ALA A 506 9.68 -11.21 1.01
C ALA A 506 8.25 -11.67 0.74
N THR A 507 7.45 -10.86 0.04
CA THR A 507 6.08 -11.21 -0.32
C THR A 507 6.06 -12.46 -1.19
N VAL A 508 6.86 -12.52 -2.25
CA VAL A 508 6.93 -13.70 -3.14
C VAL A 508 7.21 -14.98 -2.36
N LEU A 509 8.18 -14.94 -1.43
CA LEU A 509 8.54 -16.08 -0.61
C LEU A 509 7.36 -16.52 0.29
N TRP A 510 6.78 -15.59 1.05
CA TRP A 510 5.73 -15.89 2.01
C TRP A 510 4.42 -16.29 1.35
N THR A 511 4.01 -15.64 0.26
CA THR A 511 2.78 -16.00 -0.47
C THR A 511 2.93 -17.37 -1.11
N THR A 512 4.10 -17.69 -1.68
CA THR A 512 4.34 -19.01 -2.29
C THR A 512 4.33 -20.11 -1.24
N LEU A 513 5.03 -19.90 -0.11
CA LEU A 513 5.01 -20.84 1.00
C LEU A 513 3.59 -21.06 1.54
N TYR A 514 2.83 -19.99 1.74
CA TYR A 514 1.44 -20.06 2.20
C TYR A 514 0.57 -20.88 1.24
N VAL A 515 0.65 -20.62 -0.06
CA VAL A 515 -0.12 -21.37 -1.07
C VAL A 515 0.24 -22.85 -1.05
N LEU A 516 1.53 -23.20 -0.97
CA LEU A 516 1.96 -24.60 -0.89
C LEU A 516 1.44 -25.29 0.38
N VAL A 517 1.45 -24.61 1.53
CA VAL A 517 0.89 -25.11 2.78
C VAL A 517 -0.62 -25.32 2.66
N VAL A 518 -1.34 -24.38 2.04
CA VAL A 518 -2.78 -24.53 1.79
C VAL A 518 -3.07 -25.75 0.95
N HIS A 519 -2.35 -25.95 -0.16
CA HIS A 519 -2.52 -27.15 -0.99
C HIS A 519 -2.17 -28.43 -0.24
N PHE A 520 -1.11 -28.43 0.56
CA PHE A 520 -0.73 -29.58 1.39
C PHE A 520 -1.82 -29.94 2.41
N VAL A 521 -2.33 -28.96 3.15
CA VAL A 521 -3.38 -29.17 4.16
C VAL A 521 -4.68 -29.61 3.52
N VAL A 522 -5.10 -28.98 2.42
CA VAL A 522 -6.31 -29.37 1.70
C VAL A 522 -6.17 -30.78 1.13
N ALA A 523 -5.01 -31.13 0.57
CA ALA A 523 -4.76 -32.49 0.08
C ALA A 523 -4.82 -33.54 1.20
N LEU A 524 -4.31 -33.23 2.41
CA LEU A 524 -4.40 -34.10 3.59
C LEU A 524 -5.84 -34.29 4.09
N LEU A 525 -6.74 -33.34 3.82
CA LEU A 525 -8.15 -33.42 4.19
C LEU A 525 -9.02 -34.05 3.10
N GLU A 526 -8.61 -33.90 1.84
CA GLU A 526 -9.31 -34.46 0.67
C GLU A 526 -9.01 -35.95 0.47
N PHE A 527 -7.77 -36.40 0.75
CA PHE A 527 -7.27 -37.77 0.57
C PHE A 527 -6.87 -38.41 1.90
#